data_AF-A0A2C6KV63-F1
#
_entry.id   AF-A0A2C6KV63-F1
#
_cell.length_a   1.000
_cell.length_b   1.000
_cell.length_c   1.000
_cell.angle_alpha   90.00
_cell.angle_beta   90.00
_cell.angle_gamma   90.00
#
_symmetry.space_group_name_H-M   'P 1'
#
loop_
_entity.id
_entity.type
_entity.pdbx_description
1 polymer ?
#
loop_
_entity_poly.entity_id
_entity_poly.type
_entity_poly.pdbx_seq_one_letter_code
_entity_poly.pdbx_strand_id
1 'polypeptide(L)'
;MYYVVEQWQSVALRPAQVGRRYRQCVETLLRQQVEGKCIHDIGYVICVIRIIHMEAGRVQEGTGMVIVSCRYQGIAFKPSKDEVLDAVITDVNKLGLFAQCGPLKVFVSRASLPPSFVYQDDSAVGCMTDGECELRVDSDIRLRLLGVRYDSMNLFAIATINESYLGPIHHSNLSNQGGSSAAGFLSGLGSVHSSIAGSPPSPNAFLSPQSPGGI
;
A
#
# COMPACT_ATOMS: atom_id res chain seq x y z
N MET A 1 -8.44 11.17 4.04
CA MET A 1 -9.07 10.95 5.36
C MET A 1 -10.20 9.92 5.22
N TYR A 2 -10.58 9.24 6.32
CA TYR A 2 -11.73 8.33 6.37
C TYR A 2 -12.97 9.01 6.94
N TYR A 3 -14.14 8.69 6.39
CA TYR A 3 -15.43 9.28 6.75
C TYR A 3 -16.51 8.20 6.82
N VAL A 4 -17.48 8.37 7.73
CA VAL A 4 -18.75 7.65 7.65
C VAL A 4 -19.70 8.47 6.79
N VAL A 5 -20.22 7.87 5.72
CA VAL A 5 -21.08 8.51 4.74
C VAL A 5 -22.39 7.75 4.60
N GLU A 6 -23.45 8.47 4.23
CA GLU A 6 -24.75 7.88 3.88
C GLU A 6 -25.09 8.19 2.43
N GLN A 7 -25.48 7.18 1.67
CA GLN A 7 -25.72 7.31 0.23
C GLN A 7 -26.89 6.48 -0.26
N TRP A 8 -27.53 6.98 -1.32
CA TRP A 8 -28.56 6.26 -2.05
C TRP A 8 -27.95 5.50 -3.23
N GLN A 9 -28.29 4.22 -3.35
CA GLN A 9 -27.91 3.39 -4.49
C GLN A 9 -29.11 2.55 -4.92
N SER A 10 -29.43 2.59 -6.21
CA SER A 10 -30.37 1.66 -6.83
C SER A 10 -29.67 0.37 -7.25
N VAL A 11 -30.28 -0.76 -6.91
CA VAL A 11 -29.84 -2.11 -7.21
C VAL A 11 -30.90 -2.79 -8.07
N ALA A 12 -30.48 -3.48 -9.14
CA ALA A 12 -31.38 -4.21 -10.03
C ALA A 12 -31.33 -5.72 -9.76
N LEU A 13 -32.49 -6.35 -9.58
CA LEU A 13 -32.64 -7.78 -9.31
C LEU A 13 -33.39 -8.47 -10.45
N ARG A 14 -32.97 -9.68 -10.80
CA ARG A 14 -33.71 -10.54 -11.73
C ARG A 14 -34.95 -11.09 -11.04
N PRO A 15 -36.06 -11.38 -11.76
CA PRO A 15 -37.27 -11.97 -11.18
C PRO A 15 -37.01 -13.21 -10.30
N ALA A 16 -36.09 -14.08 -10.70
CA ALA A 16 -35.71 -15.28 -9.93
C ALA A 16 -35.06 -14.98 -8.56
N GLN A 17 -34.56 -13.77 -8.32
CA GLN A 17 -33.99 -13.32 -7.04
C GLN A 17 -35.06 -12.71 -6.11
N VAL A 18 -36.28 -12.45 -6.62
CA VAL A 18 -37.42 -11.90 -5.87
C VAL A 18 -38.17 -13.05 -5.17
N GLY A 19 -37.46 -13.73 -4.27
CA GLY A 19 -37.97 -14.87 -3.51
C GLY A 19 -37.81 -14.72 -2.00
N ARG A 20 -37.89 -15.84 -1.27
CA ARG A 20 -37.79 -15.89 0.21
C ARG A 20 -36.56 -15.19 0.81
N ARG A 21 -35.46 -15.05 0.05
CA ARG A 21 -34.21 -14.39 0.47
C ARG A 21 -34.02 -12.98 -0.10
N TYR A 22 -35.08 -12.34 -0.60
CA TYR A 22 -35.05 -11.02 -1.26
C TYR A 22 -34.13 -9.98 -0.59
N ARG A 23 -34.30 -9.70 0.72
CA ARG A 23 -33.46 -8.73 1.45
C ARG A 23 -31.97 -9.08 1.44
N GLN A 24 -31.62 -10.36 1.59
CA GLN A 24 -30.24 -10.83 1.55
C GLN A 24 -29.66 -10.66 0.13
N CYS A 25 -30.44 -10.96 -0.91
CA CYS A 25 -30.04 -10.72 -2.30
C CYS A 25 -29.82 -9.22 -2.59
N VAL A 26 -30.70 -8.33 -2.11
CA VAL A 26 -30.52 -6.87 -2.22
C VAL A 26 -29.22 -6.43 -1.54
N GLU A 27 -28.96 -6.89 -0.31
CA GLU A 27 -27.74 -6.51 0.42
C GLU A 27 -26.46 -7.01 -0.25
N THR A 28 -26.41 -8.29 -0.67
CA THR A 28 -25.25 -8.84 -1.36
C THR A 28 -24.95 -8.11 -2.67
N LEU A 29 -25.99 -7.83 -3.47
CA LEU A 29 -25.84 -7.09 -4.73
C LEU A 29 -25.43 -5.64 -4.48
N LEU A 30 -25.98 -4.98 -3.44
CA LEU A 30 -25.58 -3.63 -3.06
C LEU A 30 -24.09 -3.57 -2.72
N ARG A 31 -23.62 -4.47 -1.84
CA ARG A 31 -22.21 -4.55 -1.43
C ARG A 31 -21.29 -4.75 -2.64
N GLN A 32 -21.59 -5.76 -3.47
CA GLN A 32 -20.87 -6.02 -4.73
C GLN A 32 -20.89 -4.83 -5.70
N GLN A 33 -21.93 -4.00 -5.66
CA GLN A 33 -22.08 -2.84 -6.54
C GLN A 33 -21.39 -1.58 -6.02
N VAL A 34 -21.11 -1.43 -4.71
CA VAL A 34 -20.52 -0.20 -4.15
C VAL A 34 -19.14 -0.36 -3.52
N GLU A 35 -18.86 -1.50 -2.87
CA GLU A 35 -17.59 -1.71 -2.16
C GLU A 35 -16.42 -1.76 -3.16
N GLY A 36 -15.33 -1.06 -2.83
CA GLY A 36 -14.14 -0.90 -3.68
C GLY A 36 -14.28 0.17 -4.79
N LYS A 37 -15.44 0.77 -5.01
CA LYS A 37 -15.61 1.78 -6.07
C LYS A 37 -15.27 3.20 -5.62
N CYS A 38 -14.63 3.96 -6.50
CA CYS A 38 -14.50 5.41 -6.34
C CYS A 38 -15.74 6.12 -6.88
N ILE A 39 -16.31 7.03 -6.08
CA ILE A 39 -17.39 7.94 -6.45
C ILE A 39 -16.84 9.36 -6.29
N HIS A 40 -16.97 10.21 -7.31
CA HIS A 40 -16.26 11.50 -7.37
C HIS A 40 -16.42 12.35 -6.09
N ASP A 41 -17.66 12.59 -5.67
CA ASP A 41 -17.95 13.46 -4.53
C ASP A 41 -17.58 12.87 -3.16
N ILE A 42 -17.28 11.57 -3.09
CA ILE A 42 -17.25 10.78 -1.85
C ILE A 42 -15.89 10.11 -1.62
N GLY A 43 -15.13 9.86 -2.69
CA GLY A 43 -13.90 9.06 -2.67
C GLY A 43 -14.18 7.56 -2.84
N TYR A 44 -13.26 6.72 -2.36
CA TYR A 44 -13.41 5.26 -2.40
C TYR A 44 -14.36 4.77 -1.31
N VAL A 45 -15.41 4.03 -1.67
CA VAL A 45 -16.24 3.29 -0.71
C VAL A 45 -15.47 2.05 -0.27
N ILE A 46 -15.02 2.02 0.99
CA ILE A 46 -14.20 0.93 1.54
C ILE A 46 -15.08 -0.28 1.89
N CYS A 47 -16.15 -0.04 2.66
CA CYS A 47 -17.10 -1.06 3.06
C CYS A 47 -18.47 -0.46 3.39
N VAL A 48 -19.53 -1.26 3.23
CA VAL A 48 -20.87 -0.92 3.73
C VAL A 48 -20.99 -1.39 5.18
N ILE A 49 -21.33 -0.47 6.08
CA ILE A 49 -21.60 -0.78 7.48
C ILE A 49 -22.96 -1.46 7.59
N ARG A 50 -24.01 -0.82 7.06
CA ARG A 50 -25.41 -1.29 7.13
C ARG A 50 -26.30 -0.60 6.10
N ILE A 51 -27.44 -1.21 5.79
CA ILE A 51 -28.53 -0.57 5.06
C ILE A 51 -29.42 0.15 6.09
N ILE A 52 -29.65 1.45 5.89
CA ILE A 52 -30.50 2.29 6.75
C ILE A 52 -31.96 2.20 6.30
N HIS A 53 -32.19 2.24 4.98
CA HIS A 53 -33.52 2.26 4.39
C HIS A 53 -33.52 1.47 3.09
N MET A 54 -34.62 0.77 2.80
CA MET A 54 -34.82 0.02 1.56
C MET A 54 -36.24 0.29 1.07
N GLU A 55 -36.37 0.88 -0.11
CA GLU A 55 -37.67 1.18 -0.71
C GLU A 55 -38.37 -0.07 -1.28
N ALA A 56 -39.66 0.07 -1.60
CA ALA A 56 -40.39 -0.95 -2.33
C ALA A 56 -39.82 -1.09 -3.75
N GLY A 57 -39.48 -2.33 -4.13
CA GLY A 57 -38.93 -2.64 -5.45
C GLY A 57 -39.96 -2.35 -6.55
N ARG A 58 -39.54 -1.67 -7.61
CA ARG A 58 -40.37 -1.36 -8.79
C ARG A 58 -39.94 -2.22 -9.97
N VAL A 59 -40.89 -2.84 -10.66
CA VAL A 59 -40.62 -3.58 -11.89
C VAL A 59 -40.33 -2.58 -13.01
N GLN A 60 -39.20 -2.74 -13.68
CA GLN A 60 -38.82 -1.95 -14.84
C GLN A 60 -39.54 -2.49 -16.08
N GLU A 61 -40.21 -1.59 -16.80
CA GLU A 61 -40.87 -1.91 -18.07
C GLU A 61 -39.85 -2.36 -19.12
N GLY A 62 -40.26 -3.29 -20.00
CA GLY A 62 -39.39 -3.90 -21.02
C GLY A 62 -38.42 -4.97 -20.52
N THR A 63 -37.66 -4.71 -19.43
CA THR A 63 -36.66 -5.66 -18.92
C THR A 63 -37.22 -6.67 -17.91
N GLY A 64 -38.31 -6.32 -17.22
CA GLY A 64 -38.86 -7.13 -16.12
C GLY A 64 -37.97 -7.18 -14.86
N MET A 65 -36.87 -6.43 -14.83
CA MET A 65 -35.98 -6.34 -13.65
C MET A 65 -36.67 -5.59 -12.51
N VAL A 66 -36.41 -5.97 -11.26
CA VAL A 66 -36.91 -5.23 -10.08
C VAL A 66 -35.82 -4.31 -9.59
N ILE A 67 -36.05 -2.99 -9.68
CA ILE A 67 -35.14 -1.95 -9.20
C ILE A 67 -35.52 -1.57 -7.77
N VAL A 68 -34.55 -1.57 -6.87
CA VAL A 68 -34.70 -1.29 -5.44
C VAL A 68 -33.73 -0.19 -5.03
N SER A 69 -34.26 0.95 -4.57
CA SER A 69 -33.43 2.04 -4.04
C SER A 69 -33.16 1.84 -2.55
N CYS A 70 -31.88 1.82 -2.19
CA CYS A 70 -31.41 1.59 -0.83
C CYS A 70 -30.59 2.78 -0.34
N ARG A 71 -30.85 3.26 0.88
CA ARG A 71 -29.95 4.17 1.59
C ARG A 71 -29.03 3.33 2.48
N TYR A 72 -27.73 3.40 2.26
CA TYR A 72 -26.74 2.68 3.07
C TYR A 72 -25.81 3.63 3.80
N GLN A 73 -25.25 3.14 4.91
CA GLN A 73 -24.15 3.76 5.63
C GLN A 73 -22.88 3.00 5.30
N GLY A 74 -21.80 3.70 4.93
CA GLY A 74 -20.52 3.10 4.58
C GLY A 74 -19.34 3.89 5.11
N ILE A 75 -18.17 3.25 5.12
CA ILE A 75 -16.89 3.93 5.33
C ILE A 75 -16.36 4.33 3.95
N ALA A 76 -16.07 5.60 3.76
CA ALA A 76 -15.43 6.13 2.56
C ALA A 76 -14.05 6.71 2.89
N PHE A 77 -13.12 6.59 1.94
CA PHE A 77 -11.81 7.23 1.98
C PHE A 77 -11.76 8.34 0.92
N LYS A 78 -11.69 9.59 1.38
CA LYS A 78 -11.54 10.78 0.53
C LYS A 78 -10.26 11.51 0.94
N PRO A 79 -9.18 11.44 0.15
CA PRO A 79 -7.98 12.24 0.39
C PRO A 79 -8.22 13.69 -0.08
N SER A 80 -7.56 14.63 0.57
CA SER A 80 -7.65 16.06 0.27
C SER A 80 -6.28 16.67 -0.03
N LYS A 81 -6.27 17.83 -0.71
CA LYS A 81 -5.04 18.60 -0.91
C LYS A 81 -4.48 19.06 0.44
N ASP A 82 -3.16 19.08 0.54
CA ASP A 82 -2.37 19.49 1.71
C ASP A 82 -2.52 18.57 2.95
N GLU A 83 -3.22 17.43 2.82
CA GLU A 83 -3.35 16.39 3.84
C GLU A 83 -2.03 15.61 4.01
N VAL A 84 -1.64 15.34 5.26
CA VAL A 84 -0.49 14.48 5.59
C VAL A 84 -0.98 13.06 5.81
N LEU A 85 -0.36 12.10 5.11
CA LEU A 85 -0.69 10.67 5.17
C LEU A 85 0.58 9.83 5.31
N ASP A 86 0.44 8.72 6.03
CA ASP A 86 1.43 7.65 6.06
C ASP A 86 1.14 6.67 4.92
N ALA A 87 2.20 6.17 4.27
CA ALA A 87 2.15 5.38 3.05
C ALA A 87 3.22 4.29 3.07
N VAL A 88 2.98 3.19 2.34
CA VAL A 88 4.01 2.16 2.09
C VAL A 88 4.57 2.37 0.68
N ILE A 89 5.89 2.39 0.54
CA ILE A 89 6.54 2.50 -0.77
C ILE A 89 6.36 1.20 -1.57
N THR A 90 5.80 1.31 -2.78
CA THR A 90 5.54 0.16 -3.66
C THR A 90 6.58 -0.02 -4.75
N ASP A 91 7.21 1.08 -5.20
CA ASP A 91 8.21 1.06 -6.28
C ASP A 91 9.09 2.34 -6.22
N VAL A 92 10.35 2.24 -6.63
CA VAL A 92 11.34 3.32 -6.55
C VAL A 92 12.11 3.41 -7.86
N ASN A 93 12.08 4.59 -8.49
CA ASN A 93 12.66 4.83 -9.81
C ASN A 93 13.48 6.13 -9.85
N LYS A 94 14.30 6.30 -10.89
CA LYS A 94 15.09 7.52 -11.13
C LYS A 94 14.27 8.82 -11.16
N LEU A 95 12.98 8.74 -11.49
CA LEU A 95 12.05 9.88 -11.56
C LEU A 95 11.39 10.23 -10.20
N GLY A 96 11.48 9.36 -9.20
CA GLY A 96 10.72 9.47 -7.95
C GLY A 96 10.28 8.10 -7.42
N LEU A 97 9.36 8.10 -6.45
CA LEU A 97 8.83 6.88 -5.84
C LEU A 97 7.31 6.80 -5.96
N PHE A 98 6.80 5.59 -6.06
CA PHE A 98 5.39 5.27 -5.91
C PHE A 98 5.14 4.74 -4.51
N ALA A 99 4.10 5.25 -3.87
CA ALA A 99 3.67 4.82 -2.54
C ALA A 99 2.14 4.63 -2.53
N GLN A 100 1.66 3.84 -1.58
CA GLN A 100 0.25 3.50 -1.45
C GLN A 100 -0.30 3.90 -0.08
N CYS A 101 -1.35 4.74 -0.09
CA CYS A 101 -2.10 5.15 1.09
C CYS A 101 -3.46 4.44 1.10
N GLY A 102 -3.51 3.21 1.59
CA GLY A 102 -4.72 2.38 1.50
C GLY A 102 -5.12 2.13 0.03
N PRO A 103 -6.29 2.59 -0.45
CA PRO A 103 -6.66 2.45 -1.87
C PRO A 103 -6.03 3.51 -2.79
N LEU A 104 -5.43 4.57 -2.25
CA LEU A 104 -4.86 5.67 -3.05
C LEU A 104 -3.45 5.35 -3.51
N LYS A 105 -3.19 5.51 -4.81
CA LYS A 105 -1.85 5.49 -5.40
C LYS A 105 -1.27 6.91 -5.40
N VAL A 106 -0.09 7.07 -4.83
CA VAL A 106 0.62 8.33 -4.69
C VAL A 106 1.94 8.27 -5.44
N PHE A 107 2.28 9.34 -6.16
CA PHE A 107 3.60 9.53 -6.76
C PHE A 107 4.30 10.73 -6.13
N VAL A 108 5.52 10.51 -5.64
CA VAL A 108 6.41 11.56 -5.14
C VAL A 108 7.53 11.75 -6.16
N SER A 109 7.51 12.89 -6.87
CA SER A 109 8.52 13.18 -7.88
C SER A 109 9.90 13.42 -7.27
N ARG A 110 10.99 13.24 -8.03
CA ARG A 110 12.35 13.55 -7.56
C ARG A 110 12.53 15.01 -7.13
N ALA A 111 11.75 15.95 -7.67
CA ALA A 111 11.72 17.35 -7.26
C ALA A 111 10.95 17.60 -5.95
N SER A 112 10.14 16.63 -5.51
CA SER A 112 9.37 16.63 -4.27
C SER A 112 10.04 15.81 -3.15
N LEU A 113 11.21 15.23 -3.43
CA LEU A 113 12.14 14.67 -2.45
C LEU A 113 13.17 15.75 -2.05
N PRO A 114 13.72 15.72 -0.82
CA PRO A 114 14.89 16.51 -0.47
C PRO A 114 16.02 16.35 -1.49
N PRO A 115 16.85 17.38 -1.72
CA PRO A 115 17.91 17.33 -2.73
C PRO A 115 18.97 16.27 -2.42
N SER A 116 19.10 15.90 -1.14
CA SER A 116 20.12 15.01 -0.59
C SER A 116 19.91 13.52 -0.93
N PHE A 117 18.66 13.06 -1.07
CA PHE A 117 18.36 11.70 -1.53
C PHE A 117 18.82 11.44 -2.97
N VAL A 118 19.70 10.47 -3.17
CA VAL A 118 20.20 10.04 -4.48
C VAL A 118 19.64 8.65 -4.81
N TYR A 119 19.23 8.45 -6.07
CA TYR A 119 18.83 7.13 -6.56
C TYR A 119 20.06 6.26 -6.80
N GLN A 120 20.06 5.04 -6.27
CA GLN A 120 21.15 4.07 -6.42
C GLN A 120 20.63 2.81 -7.15
N ASP A 121 21.33 2.43 -8.22
CA ASP A 121 21.00 1.29 -9.10
C ASP A 121 21.71 -0.01 -8.69
N ASP A 122 22.51 0.01 -7.61
CA ASP A 122 23.38 -1.11 -7.19
C ASP A 122 22.61 -2.28 -6.53
N SER A 123 21.34 -2.06 -6.17
CA SER A 123 20.46 -3.09 -5.62
C SER A 123 19.56 -3.66 -6.71
N ALA A 124 19.25 -4.97 -6.65
CA ALA A 124 18.32 -5.62 -7.59
C ALA A 124 16.88 -5.03 -7.56
N VAL A 125 16.58 -4.24 -6.52
CA VAL A 125 15.42 -3.36 -6.41
C VAL A 125 15.99 -1.96 -6.13
N GLY A 126 15.65 -0.96 -6.95
CA GLY A 126 16.18 0.39 -6.82
C GLY A 126 15.88 1.02 -5.46
N CYS A 127 16.78 1.87 -4.96
CA CYS A 127 16.57 2.60 -3.71
C CYS A 127 16.93 4.09 -3.86
N MET A 128 16.37 4.92 -2.98
CA MET A 128 16.77 6.33 -2.81
C MET A 128 17.41 6.47 -1.44
N THR A 129 18.66 6.91 -1.36
CA THR A 129 19.42 6.99 -0.10
C THR A 129 20.04 8.37 0.11
N ASP A 130 20.11 8.79 1.37
CA ASP A 130 20.85 9.98 1.84
C ASP A 130 22.04 9.59 2.74
N GLY A 131 22.53 8.35 2.58
CA GLY A 131 23.60 7.76 3.41
C GLY A 131 23.12 7.28 4.78
N GLU A 132 22.39 8.12 5.51
CA GLU A 132 21.82 7.79 6.84
C GLU A 132 20.44 7.12 6.76
N CYS A 133 19.64 7.46 5.73
CA CYS A 133 18.27 6.97 5.54
C CYS A 133 18.11 6.38 4.14
N GLU A 134 17.45 5.23 4.06
CA GLU A 134 17.14 4.55 2.79
C GLU A 134 15.63 4.44 2.60
N LEU A 135 15.15 4.86 1.43
CA LEU A 135 13.80 4.65 0.94
C LEU A 135 13.82 3.45 -0.02
N ARG A 136 13.33 2.32 0.45
CA ARG A 136 13.20 1.05 -0.30
C ARG A 136 11.72 0.70 -0.46
N VAL A 137 11.43 -0.26 -1.33
CA VAL A 137 10.12 -0.93 -1.37
C VAL A 137 9.78 -1.51 0.01
N ASP A 138 8.49 -1.55 0.35
CA ASP A 138 7.94 -1.97 1.65
C ASP A 138 8.35 -1.10 2.87
N SER A 139 8.98 0.06 2.65
CA SER A 139 9.28 1.02 3.73
C SER A 139 8.12 1.98 3.98
N ASP A 140 7.87 2.30 5.27
CA ASP A 140 6.88 3.29 5.69
C ASP A 140 7.39 4.73 5.53
N ILE A 141 6.58 5.59 4.89
CA ILE A 141 6.91 6.97 4.61
C ILE A 141 5.73 7.91 4.92
N ARG A 142 6.03 9.03 5.60
CA ARG A 142 5.09 10.13 5.83
C ARG A 142 5.22 11.16 4.72
N LEU A 143 4.11 11.46 4.05
CA LEU A 143 4.06 12.37 2.92
C LEU A 143 2.91 13.38 3.02
N ARG A 144 3.03 14.52 2.34
CA ARG A 144 1.97 15.53 2.24
C ARG A 144 1.44 15.61 0.82
N LEU A 145 0.13 15.49 0.63
CA LEU A 145 -0.50 15.52 -0.69
C LEU A 145 -0.46 16.93 -1.28
N LEU A 146 0.16 17.10 -2.44
CA LEU A 146 0.16 18.36 -3.19
C LEU A 146 -1.08 18.53 -4.08
N GLY A 147 -1.73 17.42 -4.45
CA GLY A 147 -2.92 17.41 -5.27
C GLY A 147 -3.46 16.00 -5.49
N VAL A 148 -4.78 15.90 -5.67
CA VAL A 148 -5.50 14.65 -5.94
C VAL A 148 -6.19 14.77 -7.31
N ARG A 149 -5.97 13.81 -8.18
CA ARG A 149 -6.58 13.67 -9.51
C ARG A 149 -7.51 12.46 -9.52
N TYR A 150 -8.70 12.65 -10.06
CA TYR A 150 -9.62 11.57 -10.39
C TYR A 150 -9.33 11.08 -11.81
N ASP A 151 -9.30 9.77 -11.99
CA ASP A 151 -9.19 9.14 -13.30
C ASP A 151 -10.13 7.93 -13.40
N SER A 152 -11.23 8.12 -14.12
CA SER A 152 -12.28 7.12 -14.34
C SER A 152 -12.86 6.55 -13.02
N MET A 153 -12.34 5.41 -12.54
CA MET A 153 -12.76 4.78 -11.28
C MET A 153 -11.67 4.78 -10.20
N ASN A 154 -10.58 5.52 -10.40
CA ASN A 154 -9.42 5.57 -9.52
C ASN A 154 -9.08 6.99 -9.04
N LEU A 155 -8.38 7.07 -7.91
CA LEU A 155 -7.67 8.27 -7.46
C LEU A 155 -6.17 8.08 -7.63
N PHE A 156 -5.53 9.14 -8.10
CA PHE A 156 -4.08 9.29 -8.10
C PHE A 156 -3.75 10.58 -7.37
N ALA A 157 -2.69 10.60 -6.57
CA ALA A 157 -2.22 11.82 -5.93
C ALA A 157 -0.74 12.07 -6.23
N ILE A 158 -0.38 13.35 -6.23
CA ILE A 158 1.02 13.80 -6.18
C ILE A 158 1.32 14.29 -4.77
N ALA A 159 2.52 14.03 -4.27
CA ALA A 159 2.90 14.36 -2.90
C ALA A 159 4.36 14.85 -2.78
N THR A 160 4.67 15.40 -1.62
CA THR A 160 6.00 15.86 -1.21
C THR A 160 6.42 15.22 0.10
N ILE A 161 7.74 15.06 0.28
CA ILE A 161 8.37 14.79 1.58
C ILE A 161 9.45 15.84 1.90
N ASN A 162 9.62 16.86 1.05
CA ASN A 162 10.64 17.91 1.19
C ASN A 162 10.20 19.02 2.17
N GLU A 163 9.66 18.65 3.33
CA GLU A 163 9.19 19.55 4.38
C GLU A 163 9.45 18.95 5.77
N SER A 164 9.46 19.79 6.81
CA SER A 164 9.70 19.37 8.19
C SER A 164 8.72 18.28 8.64
N TYR A 165 9.23 17.25 9.33
CA TYR A 165 8.48 16.12 9.87
C TYR A 165 7.82 15.19 8.83
N LEU A 166 8.21 15.29 7.55
CA LEU A 166 7.92 14.30 6.50
C LEU A 166 9.15 13.40 6.25
N GLY A 167 8.96 12.31 5.51
CA GLY A 167 10.02 11.35 5.18
C GLY A 167 9.82 9.97 5.84
N PRO A 168 10.87 9.13 5.92
CA PRO A 168 10.76 7.75 6.41
C PRO A 168 10.36 7.70 7.89
N ILE A 169 9.53 6.72 8.25
CA ILE A 169 9.02 6.53 9.61
C ILE A 169 9.83 5.44 10.31
N HIS A 170 10.69 5.83 11.24
CA HIS A 170 11.42 4.85 12.06
C HIS A 170 10.53 4.26 13.16
N HIS A 171 9.96 3.08 12.90
CA HIS A 171 9.39 2.24 13.93
C HIS A 171 10.49 1.67 14.83
N SER A 172 10.75 2.34 15.96
CA SER A 172 11.57 1.79 17.05
C SER A 172 10.84 0.61 17.70
N ASN A 173 11.16 -0.61 17.26
CA ASN A 173 10.63 -1.84 17.85
C ASN A 173 11.09 -1.98 19.31
N LEU A 174 10.23 -1.56 20.25
CA LEU A 174 10.36 -1.73 21.70
C LEU A 174 10.08 -3.19 22.15
N SER A 175 10.50 -4.16 21.33
CA SER A 175 10.16 -5.58 21.45
C SER A 175 11.36 -6.52 21.44
N ASN A 176 12.56 -6.05 21.86
CA ASN A 176 13.59 -6.95 22.38
C ASN A 176 14.63 -6.28 23.32
N GLN A 177 14.20 -5.80 24.49
CA GLN A 177 15.09 -5.51 25.62
C GLN A 177 15.06 -6.69 26.60
N GLY A 178 15.92 -7.69 26.35
CA GLY A 178 15.90 -8.97 27.06
C GLY A 178 17.21 -9.75 26.95
N GLY A 179 18.33 -9.17 27.42
CA GLY A 179 19.59 -9.91 27.58
C GLY A 179 20.85 -9.06 27.45
N SER A 180 21.54 -8.88 28.58
CA SER A 180 22.98 -8.62 28.78
C SER A 180 23.80 -7.93 27.67
N SER A 181 24.56 -6.87 27.94
CA SER A 181 25.43 -6.73 29.12
C SER A 181 25.86 -5.28 29.40
N ALA A 182 26.04 -4.97 30.69
CA ALA A 182 26.70 -3.75 31.14
C ALA A 182 28.09 -4.09 31.73
N ALA A 183 29.16 -3.77 31.00
CA ALA A 183 30.55 -3.62 31.44
C ALA A 183 31.37 -3.16 30.22
N GLY A 184 32.35 -2.25 30.31
CA GLY A 184 32.82 -1.45 31.44
C GLY A 184 33.87 -0.43 30.94
N PHE A 185 34.15 0.61 31.72
CA PHE A 185 35.14 1.64 31.38
C PHE A 185 36.60 1.11 31.46
N LEU A 186 37.46 1.69 30.62
CA LEU A 186 38.90 1.95 30.84
C LEU A 186 39.83 0.80 31.28
N SER A 187 40.74 0.40 30.37
CA SER A 187 42.19 0.28 30.64
C SER A 187 42.96 0.07 29.34
N GLY A 188 44.21 0.55 29.28
CA GLY A 188 45.11 0.33 28.14
C GLY A 188 46.39 -0.44 28.54
N LEU A 189 47.36 -0.43 27.62
CA LEU A 189 48.70 -1.06 27.67
C LEU A 189 48.77 -2.56 27.33
N GLY A 190 49.72 -2.94 26.47
CA GLY A 190 50.23 -4.32 26.40
C GLY A 190 50.55 -4.89 25.02
N SER A 191 51.83 -4.85 24.63
CA SER A 191 52.48 -5.70 23.61
C SER A 191 52.32 -7.23 23.93
N VAL A 192 52.55 -8.25 23.10
CA VAL A 192 53.57 -8.49 22.04
C VAL A 192 53.16 -9.68 21.12
N HIS A 193 53.58 -9.64 19.84
CA HIS A 193 54.20 -10.72 19.01
C HIS A 193 53.79 -12.22 19.13
N SER A 194 53.29 -12.86 18.04
CA SER A 194 54.02 -13.91 17.26
C SER A 194 53.19 -14.71 16.20
N SER A 195 53.55 -14.55 14.92
CA SER A 195 54.00 -15.60 13.95
C SER A 195 53.22 -16.90 13.60
N ILE A 196 53.15 -17.17 12.28
CA ILE A 196 53.33 -18.46 11.54
C ILE A 196 52.12 -19.26 10.96
N ALA A 197 52.05 -19.21 9.61
CA ALA A 197 51.78 -20.24 8.58
C ALA A 197 50.51 -21.12 8.53
N GLY A 198 50.03 -21.39 7.29
CA GLY A 198 49.13 -22.50 6.96
C GLY A 198 48.30 -22.35 5.68
N SER A 199 48.83 -22.78 4.54
CA SER A 199 48.10 -22.98 3.26
C SER A 199 48.66 -24.20 2.52
N PRO A 200 48.04 -24.71 1.42
CA PRO A 200 46.64 -24.61 0.98
C PRO A 200 45.94 -25.94 1.37
N PRO A 201 45.49 -26.92 0.53
CA PRO A 201 45.15 -27.02 -0.91
C PRO A 201 43.64 -27.19 -1.22
N SER A 202 43.27 -27.08 -2.50
CA SER A 202 41.97 -27.45 -3.10
C SER A 202 42.07 -28.75 -3.94
N PRO A 203 41.02 -29.59 -4.03
CA PRO A 203 40.93 -30.67 -5.03
C PRO A 203 39.98 -30.36 -6.21
N ASN A 204 40.36 -30.88 -7.38
CA ASN A 204 39.72 -30.70 -8.69
C ASN A 204 38.32 -31.34 -8.86
N ALA A 205 37.56 -30.74 -9.78
CA ALA A 205 36.72 -31.31 -10.86
C ALA A 205 36.15 -32.75 -10.76
N PHE A 206 34.91 -32.93 -11.26
CA PHE A 206 34.64 -33.71 -12.49
C PHE A 206 33.16 -33.61 -12.97
N LEU A 207 33.00 -33.73 -14.31
CA LEU A 207 31.82 -34.17 -15.07
C LEU A 207 30.51 -33.35 -15.11
N SER A 208 30.24 -32.82 -16.31
CA SER A 208 28.90 -32.67 -16.89
C SER A 208 28.38 -34.01 -17.47
N PRO A 209 27.06 -34.30 -17.42
CA PRO A 209 26.47 -35.42 -18.14
C PRO A 209 25.99 -35.01 -19.55
N GLN A 210 26.20 -35.89 -20.53
CA GLN A 210 25.69 -35.75 -21.89
C GLN A 210 24.21 -36.18 -21.99
N SER A 211 23.45 -35.56 -22.88
CA SER A 211 22.09 -35.99 -23.26
C SER A 211 22.11 -36.93 -24.47
N PRO A 212 21.54 -38.15 -24.40
CA PRO A 212 21.28 -38.98 -25.58
C PRO A 212 20.01 -38.53 -26.31
N GLY A 213 19.95 -38.75 -27.63
CA GLY A 213 18.79 -38.44 -28.48
C GLY A 213 17.91 -39.65 -28.82
N GLY A 214 16.84 -39.37 -29.58
CA GLY A 214 15.77 -40.32 -29.95
C GLY A 214 14.51 -40.08 -29.11
N ILE A 215 13.30 -39.95 -29.67
CA ILE A 215 12.81 -40.29 -31.03
C ILE A 215 11.93 -39.14 -31.54
#